data_AF-A0A1G9N2J7-F1
#
_entry.id   AF-A0A1G9N2J7-F1
#
_cell.length_a   1.000
_cell.length_b   1.000
_cell.length_c   1.000
_cell.angle_alpha   90.00
_cell.angle_beta   90.00
_cell.angle_gamma   90.00
#
_symmetry.space_group_name_H-M   'P 1'
#
loop_
_entity.id
_entity.type
_entity.pdbx_description
1 polymer ?
#
loop_
_entity_poly.entity_id
_entity_poly.type
_entity_poly.pdbx_seq_one_letter_code
_entity_poly.pdbx_strand_id
1 'polypeptide(L)'
;MENKEKVAEALLEIADGLEKGDCKEKIRVGLTTPGSEHGEKELLKGARLADQKVDYIEPVLIGREKPAGIEHHSCQDLESAHTRMEKLLETGEIDCAVTLHYSFPLGTATVGRVIAPCSGQEMLIATTTGSSASDRVEAMVKNALAGLASAGALGIDEPELGILNVEGARKTEQKLLELQENGLGIKFAESARGDGGRVMRGNDLLLGSCDVMVCDTLTGNLLMKLFSAREGGGNREVVGFGYGPGIGEGQDGIIGIISRASGAAVISGAIKYIAEAKRGNLLEKYEKVLQEARTAGLEDILAEDRDEKTAGDEDISAPPEKNTDAEIAGLDVLDIEKARQSLWQEDIYAETGMGCSGPVVMVAREDQKAARSHLEKKGYI
;
A
#
# COMPACT_ATOMS: atom_id res chain seq x y z
N MET A 1 9.46 -15.75 -52.96
CA MET A 1 9.04 -14.33 -52.85
C MET A 1 8.27 -14.12 -51.57
N GLU A 2 7.27 -14.96 -51.27
CA GLU A 2 6.45 -14.98 -50.04
C GLU A 2 7.21 -14.85 -48.70
N ASN A 3 8.36 -15.52 -48.52
CA ASN A 3 9.14 -15.39 -47.28
C ASN A 3 9.89 -14.06 -47.14
N LYS A 4 10.19 -13.37 -48.24
CA LYS A 4 10.85 -12.06 -48.18
C LYS A 4 9.84 -10.96 -47.87
N GLU A 5 8.60 -11.09 -48.35
CA GLU A 5 7.51 -10.17 -48.05
C GLU A 5 7.11 -10.24 -46.58
N LYS A 6 6.95 -11.45 -46.01
CA LYS A 6 6.65 -11.61 -44.56
C LYS A 6 7.75 -11.09 -43.64
N VAL A 7 9.01 -11.24 -44.04
CA VAL A 7 10.15 -10.69 -43.26
C VAL A 7 10.21 -9.17 -43.39
N ALA A 8 9.93 -8.62 -44.58
CA ALA A 8 9.87 -7.17 -44.78
C ALA A 8 8.72 -6.52 -43.99
N GLU A 9 7.55 -7.18 -43.94
CA GLU A 9 6.38 -6.74 -43.18
C GLU A 9 6.65 -6.73 -41.67
N ALA A 10 7.25 -7.80 -41.14
CA ALA A 10 7.67 -7.85 -39.73
C ALA A 10 8.72 -6.79 -39.38
N LEU A 11 9.68 -6.51 -40.28
CA LEU A 11 10.68 -5.46 -40.06
C LEU A 11 10.08 -4.05 -40.14
N LEU A 12 9.06 -3.85 -40.99
CA LEU A 12 8.31 -2.60 -41.07
C LEU A 12 7.44 -2.38 -39.83
N GLU A 13 6.81 -3.43 -39.28
CA GLU A 13 6.09 -3.34 -38.00
C GLU A 13 7.02 -3.00 -36.84
N ILE A 14 8.23 -3.57 -36.80
CA ILE A 14 9.26 -3.23 -35.81
C ILE A 14 9.76 -1.79 -35.99
N ALA A 15 9.96 -1.34 -37.24
CA ALA A 15 10.39 0.03 -37.55
C ALA A 15 9.30 1.06 -37.19
N ASP A 16 8.04 0.77 -37.50
CA ASP A 16 6.88 1.59 -37.12
C ASP A 16 6.73 1.65 -35.59
N GLY A 17 6.98 0.53 -34.90
CA GLY A 17 7.01 0.47 -33.43
C GLY A 17 8.16 1.28 -32.81
N LEU A 18 9.32 1.32 -33.46
CA LEU A 18 10.45 2.15 -33.05
C LEU A 18 10.20 3.64 -33.31
N GLU A 19 9.59 4.01 -34.45
CA GLU A 19 9.26 5.41 -34.79
C GLU A 19 8.13 5.99 -33.91
N LYS A 20 7.18 5.15 -33.48
CA LYS A 20 6.10 5.55 -32.55
C LYS A 20 6.52 5.57 -31.08
N GLY A 21 7.72 5.07 -30.76
CA GLY A 21 8.16 4.87 -29.38
C GLY A 21 7.46 3.71 -28.65
N ASP A 22 6.77 2.84 -29.41
CA ASP A 22 6.06 1.64 -28.94
C ASP A 22 7.00 0.47 -28.63
N CYS A 23 8.28 0.53 -29.02
CA CYS A 23 9.31 -0.41 -28.58
C CYS A 23 9.86 -0.09 -27.17
N LYS A 24 9.01 0.25 -26.21
CA LYS A 24 9.39 0.15 -24.79
C LYS A 24 9.18 -1.29 -24.36
N GLU A 25 10.18 -1.90 -23.71
CA GLU A 25 10.01 -3.19 -23.06
C GLU A 25 8.75 -3.15 -22.18
N LYS A 26 7.90 -4.18 -22.31
CA LYS A 26 6.70 -4.29 -21.49
C LYS A 26 7.11 -4.35 -20.02
N ILE A 27 6.33 -3.72 -19.16
CA ILE A 27 6.52 -3.81 -17.72
C ILE A 27 6.06 -5.20 -17.27
N ARG A 28 6.99 -5.98 -16.75
CA ARG A 28 6.78 -7.34 -16.30
C ARG A 28 6.25 -7.32 -14.87
N VAL A 29 4.99 -7.69 -14.68
CA VAL A 29 4.30 -7.64 -13.38
C VAL A 29 4.10 -9.05 -12.84
N GLY A 30 4.84 -9.41 -11.78
CA GLY A 30 4.63 -10.67 -11.07
C GLY A 30 3.28 -10.69 -10.37
N LEU A 31 2.53 -11.80 -10.45
CA LEU A 31 1.29 -12.02 -9.70
C LEU A 31 1.38 -13.35 -8.96
N THR A 32 1.36 -13.31 -7.62
CA THR A 32 1.21 -14.53 -6.82
C THR A 32 -0.23 -15.03 -6.89
N THR A 33 -0.44 -16.35 -7.03
CA THR A 33 -1.78 -16.94 -7.16
C THR A 33 -2.29 -17.69 -5.92
N PRO A 34 -1.47 -18.32 -5.06
CA PRO A 34 -1.98 -19.03 -3.88
C PRO A 34 -2.66 -18.09 -2.88
N GLY A 35 -3.70 -18.58 -2.19
CA GLY A 35 -4.32 -17.87 -1.06
C GLY A 35 -5.58 -17.06 -1.38
N SER A 36 -6.02 -16.99 -2.64
CA SER A 36 -7.30 -16.36 -3.00
C SER A 36 -8.51 -17.15 -2.52
N GLU A 37 -9.52 -16.45 -1.99
CA GLU A 37 -10.83 -17.01 -1.62
C GLU A 37 -11.71 -17.32 -2.83
N HIS A 38 -11.36 -16.82 -4.01
CA HIS A 38 -12.04 -17.11 -5.28
C HIS A 38 -11.28 -18.09 -6.18
N GLY A 39 -10.13 -18.60 -5.69
CA GLY A 39 -9.28 -19.57 -6.37
C GLY A 39 -8.37 -18.97 -7.44
N GLU A 40 -7.31 -19.71 -7.78
CA GLU A 40 -6.24 -19.24 -8.69
C GLU A 40 -6.75 -18.88 -10.11
N LYS A 41 -7.87 -19.46 -10.53
CA LYS A 41 -8.50 -19.15 -11.83
C LYS A 41 -9.01 -17.70 -11.89
N GLU A 42 -9.41 -17.13 -10.77
CA GLU A 42 -9.83 -15.72 -10.70
C GLU A 42 -8.63 -14.78 -10.90
N LEU A 43 -7.47 -15.16 -10.34
CA LEU A 43 -6.20 -14.44 -10.47
C LEU A 43 -5.70 -14.49 -11.91
N LEU A 44 -5.74 -15.67 -12.53
CA LEU A 44 -5.45 -15.85 -13.96
C LEU A 44 -6.38 -15.00 -14.84
N LYS A 45 -7.68 -14.93 -14.50
CA LYS A 45 -8.63 -14.08 -15.23
C LYS A 45 -8.25 -12.60 -15.10
N GLY A 46 -7.87 -12.15 -13.91
CA GLY A 46 -7.40 -10.77 -13.69
C GLY A 46 -6.13 -10.45 -14.47
N ALA A 47 -5.15 -11.35 -14.49
CA ALA A 47 -3.93 -11.21 -15.28
C ALA A 47 -4.22 -11.11 -16.78
N ARG A 48 -5.07 -12.00 -17.33
CA ARG A 48 -5.49 -11.94 -18.74
C ARG A 48 -6.21 -10.64 -19.07
N LEU A 49 -7.05 -10.13 -18.17
CA LEU A 49 -7.73 -8.85 -18.37
C LEU A 49 -6.75 -7.68 -18.40
N ALA A 50 -5.68 -7.70 -17.60
CA ALA A 50 -4.64 -6.68 -17.65
C ALA A 50 -3.87 -6.72 -18.97
N ASP A 51 -3.39 -7.90 -19.38
CA ASP A 51 -2.68 -8.13 -20.65
C ASP A 51 -3.52 -7.69 -21.87
N GLN A 52 -4.83 -7.92 -21.86
CA GLN A 52 -5.73 -7.52 -22.95
C GLN A 52 -6.07 -6.03 -22.98
N LYS A 53 -6.02 -5.33 -21.84
CA LYS A 53 -6.46 -3.93 -21.72
C LYS A 53 -5.32 -2.93 -21.81
N VAL A 54 -4.09 -3.36 -21.57
CA VAL A 54 -2.95 -2.47 -21.39
C VAL A 54 -1.73 -3.03 -22.13
N ASP A 55 -1.46 -2.48 -23.31
CA ASP A 55 -0.48 -3.04 -24.27
C ASP A 55 0.96 -3.08 -23.75
N TYR A 56 1.32 -2.20 -22.80
CA TYR A 56 2.65 -2.11 -22.22
C TYR A 56 2.88 -2.99 -20.99
N ILE A 57 1.92 -3.84 -20.61
CA ILE A 57 2.02 -4.73 -19.44
C ILE A 57 2.22 -6.18 -19.89
N GLU A 58 3.11 -6.90 -19.21
CA GLU A 58 3.30 -8.34 -19.34
C GLU A 58 3.13 -9.01 -17.96
N PRO A 59 2.00 -9.69 -17.67
CA PRO A 59 1.84 -10.41 -16.43
C PRO A 59 2.71 -11.68 -16.38
N VAL A 60 3.33 -11.96 -15.23
CA VAL A 60 4.07 -13.19 -14.96
C VAL A 60 3.44 -13.88 -13.75
N LEU A 61 2.96 -15.11 -13.89
CA LEU A 61 2.30 -15.82 -12.77
C LEU A 61 3.30 -16.57 -11.90
N ILE A 62 3.09 -16.50 -10.59
CA ILE A 62 3.88 -17.22 -9.59
C ILE A 62 2.90 -18.06 -8.77
N GLY A 63 2.79 -19.34 -9.11
CA GLY A 63 1.62 -20.13 -8.71
C GLY A 63 1.72 -21.63 -8.90
N ARG A 64 0.68 -22.37 -8.53
CA ARG A 64 0.65 -23.82 -8.69
C ARG A 64 0.36 -24.23 -10.12
N GLU A 65 -0.69 -23.67 -10.70
CA GLU A 65 -1.17 -24.07 -12.03
C GLU A 65 -0.46 -23.29 -13.13
N LYS A 66 0.14 -24.01 -14.09
CA LYS A 66 0.73 -23.39 -15.29
C LYS A 66 -0.38 -22.96 -16.27
N PRO A 67 -0.59 -21.66 -16.51
CA PRO A 67 -1.55 -21.20 -17.50
C PRO A 67 -1.03 -21.38 -18.94
N ALA A 68 -1.94 -21.45 -19.90
CA ALA A 68 -1.60 -21.35 -21.31
C ALA A 68 -1.40 -19.89 -21.73
N GLY A 69 -0.25 -19.58 -22.34
CA GLY A 69 0.03 -18.28 -22.97
C GLY A 69 0.44 -17.15 -22.01
N ILE A 70 0.76 -17.45 -20.75
CA ILE A 70 1.33 -16.51 -19.79
C ILE A 70 2.56 -17.16 -19.16
N GLU A 71 3.63 -16.39 -18.97
CA GLU A 71 4.83 -16.86 -18.29
C GLU A 71 4.51 -17.30 -16.85
N HIS A 72 5.18 -18.35 -16.38
CA HIS A 72 4.83 -18.99 -15.11
C HIS A 72 6.04 -19.54 -14.38
N HIS A 73 6.10 -19.25 -13.08
CA HIS A 73 7.01 -19.86 -12.12
C HIS A 73 6.21 -20.67 -11.11
N SER A 74 6.56 -21.95 -10.96
CA SER A 74 5.87 -22.85 -10.05
C SER A 74 6.21 -22.58 -8.59
N CYS A 75 5.19 -22.55 -7.73
CA CYS A 75 5.30 -22.58 -6.27
C CYS A 75 4.19 -23.46 -5.67
N GLN A 76 4.27 -23.79 -4.37
CA GLN A 76 3.32 -24.68 -3.69
C GLN A 76 2.35 -23.94 -2.77
N ASP A 77 2.74 -22.80 -2.24
CA ASP A 77 1.98 -22.03 -1.26
C ASP A 77 2.37 -20.56 -1.36
N LEU A 78 1.73 -19.72 -0.56
CA LEU A 78 1.93 -18.28 -0.62
C LEU A 78 3.34 -17.88 -0.16
N GLU A 79 3.88 -18.57 0.84
CA GLU A 79 5.26 -18.35 1.33
C GLU A 79 6.29 -18.62 0.23
N SER A 80 6.24 -19.80 -0.40
CA SER A 80 7.12 -20.10 -1.54
C SER A 80 6.86 -19.21 -2.76
N ALA A 81 5.65 -18.68 -2.91
CA ALA A 81 5.34 -17.66 -3.92
C ALA A 81 6.05 -16.34 -3.62
N HIS A 82 6.04 -15.87 -2.36
CA HIS A 82 6.73 -14.65 -1.93
C HIS A 82 8.23 -14.76 -2.12
N THR A 83 8.87 -15.84 -1.65
CA THR A 83 10.31 -16.06 -1.87
C THR A 83 10.68 -16.07 -3.35
N ARG A 84 9.82 -16.69 -4.19
CA ARG A 84 10.06 -16.70 -5.64
C ARG A 84 9.88 -15.32 -6.25
N MET A 85 8.85 -14.57 -5.84
CA MET A 85 8.58 -13.21 -6.28
C MET A 85 9.73 -12.26 -5.94
N GLU A 86 10.22 -12.29 -4.71
CA GLU A 86 11.36 -11.48 -4.26
C GLU A 86 12.60 -11.77 -5.10
N LYS A 87 12.93 -13.05 -5.30
CA LYS A 87 14.05 -13.43 -6.16
C LYS A 87 13.91 -12.93 -7.59
N LEU A 88 12.71 -12.95 -8.16
CA LEU A 88 12.47 -12.45 -9.53
C LEU A 88 12.58 -10.93 -9.61
N LEU A 89 12.20 -10.20 -8.56
CA LEU A 89 12.41 -8.76 -8.44
C LEU A 89 13.92 -8.45 -8.36
N GLU A 90 14.65 -9.18 -7.51
CA GLU A 90 16.11 -9.02 -7.35
C GLU A 90 16.89 -9.30 -8.63
N THR A 91 16.48 -10.30 -9.42
CA THR A 91 17.14 -10.63 -10.70
C THR A 91 16.70 -9.75 -11.87
N GLY A 92 15.68 -8.91 -11.68
CA GLY A 92 15.07 -8.13 -12.77
C GLY A 92 14.28 -8.97 -13.77
N GLU A 93 13.93 -10.21 -13.42
CA GLU A 93 13.03 -11.04 -14.23
C GLU A 93 11.58 -10.53 -14.21
N ILE A 94 11.21 -9.77 -13.16
CA ILE A 94 10.00 -8.95 -13.09
C ILE A 94 10.35 -7.55 -12.58
N ASP A 95 9.61 -6.53 -13.01
CA ASP A 95 9.86 -5.13 -12.66
C ASP A 95 9.19 -4.68 -11.36
N CYS A 96 8.08 -5.34 -11.03
CA CYS A 96 7.18 -5.04 -9.93
C CYS A 96 6.23 -6.23 -9.71
N ALA A 97 5.51 -6.26 -8.59
CA ALA A 97 4.66 -7.40 -8.25
C ALA A 97 3.33 -7.00 -7.60
N VAL A 98 2.33 -7.88 -7.73
CA VAL A 98 1.06 -7.86 -7.01
C VAL A 98 0.94 -9.17 -6.25
N THR A 99 0.58 -9.08 -4.97
CA THR A 99 0.50 -10.25 -4.10
C THR A 99 -0.62 -10.13 -3.06
N LEU A 100 -0.91 -11.25 -2.40
CA LEU A 100 -1.83 -11.32 -1.27
C LEU A 100 -1.01 -11.44 0.03
N HIS A 101 -1.52 -10.86 1.11
CA HIS A 101 -1.03 -11.08 2.48
C HIS A 101 0.50 -11.01 2.61
N TYR A 102 1.09 -9.89 2.17
CA TYR A 102 2.52 -9.66 2.28
C TYR A 102 2.80 -8.66 3.40
N SER A 103 3.77 -9.00 4.25
CA SER A 103 4.16 -8.20 5.40
C SER A 103 5.25 -7.23 4.99
N PHE A 104 4.97 -5.94 5.10
CA PHE A 104 5.97 -4.90 4.92
C PHE A 104 6.68 -4.59 6.25
N PRO A 105 7.96 -4.18 6.22
CA PRO A 105 8.65 -3.72 7.42
C PRO A 105 7.99 -2.45 7.99
N LEU A 106 8.17 -2.22 9.29
CA LEU A 106 7.75 -0.98 9.94
C LEU A 106 8.37 0.23 9.22
N GLY A 107 7.59 1.28 9.02
CA GLY A 107 7.98 2.42 8.19
C GLY A 107 7.40 2.37 6.78
N THR A 108 6.81 1.24 6.38
CA THR A 108 6.17 1.06 5.07
C THR A 108 4.66 0.91 5.21
N ALA A 109 3.92 1.66 4.41
CA ALA A 109 2.46 1.53 4.29
C ALA A 109 2.02 1.70 2.84
N THR A 110 0.84 1.16 2.52
CA THR A 110 0.35 1.11 1.13
C THR A 110 -0.57 2.27 0.78
N VAL A 111 -0.44 2.80 -0.44
CA VAL A 111 -1.34 3.84 -0.96
C VAL A 111 -2.29 3.25 -1.99
N GLY A 112 -3.53 2.99 -1.57
CA GLY A 112 -4.55 2.36 -2.42
C GLY A 112 -5.20 3.35 -3.38
N ARG A 113 -5.89 2.82 -4.41
CA ARG A 113 -6.61 3.62 -5.40
C ARG A 113 -8.03 3.11 -5.56
N VAL A 114 -8.99 4.01 -5.38
CA VAL A 114 -10.43 3.73 -5.41
C VAL A 114 -11.13 4.54 -6.49
N ILE A 115 -12.36 4.15 -6.79
CA ILE A 115 -13.27 4.91 -7.67
C ILE A 115 -14.41 5.46 -6.81
N ALA A 116 -14.46 6.78 -6.72
CA ALA A 116 -15.49 7.52 -6.02
C ALA A 116 -16.87 7.18 -6.63
N PRO A 117 -17.84 6.69 -5.83
CA PRO A 117 -19.09 6.15 -6.33
C PRO A 117 -20.00 7.19 -6.99
N CYS A 118 -19.94 8.46 -6.57
CA CYS A 118 -20.83 9.48 -7.12
C CYS A 118 -20.31 10.09 -8.42
N SER A 119 -19.01 10.35 -8.52
CA SER A 119 -18.41 11.02 -9.68
C SER A 119 -17.77 10.06 -10.67
N GLY A 120 -17.44 8.83 -10.25
CA GLY A 120 -16.60 7.93 -11.02
C GLY A 120 -15.13 8.35 -11.09
N GLN A 121 -14.73 9.41 -10.38
CA GLN A 121 -13.34 9.85 -10.32
C GLN A 121 -12.50 8.88 -9.51
N GLU A 122 -11.25 8.76 -9.89
CA GLU A 122 -10.27 7.98 -9.16
C GLU A 122 -9.68 8.84 -8.03
N MET A 123 -9.42 8.21 -6.89
CA MET A 123 -8.86 8.88 -5.71
C MET A 123 -7.90 7.92 -5.00
N LEU A 124 -6.79 8.46 -4.50
CA LEU A 124 -5.83 7.71 -3.69
C LEU A 124 -6.22 7.74 -2.21
N ILE A 125 -6.09 6.60 -1.53
CA ILE A 125 -6.26 6.48 -0.08
C ILE A 125 -4.88 6.26 0.54
N ALA A 126 -4.43 7.23 1.32
CA ALA A 126 -3.12 7.23 1.97
C ALA A 126 -3.29 7.13 3.50
N THR A 127 -3.18 5.95 4.12
CA THR A 127 -2.75 4.63 3.60
C THR A 127 -3.75 3.54 3.93
N THR A 128 -3.53 2.30 3.45
CA THR A 128 -4.54 1.22 3.50
C THR A 128 -4.12 -0.07 4.19
N THR A 129 -2.82 -0.39 4.22
CA THR A 129 -2.21 -1.49 4.99
C THR A 129 -0.80 -1.11 5.41
N GLY A 130 -0.26 -1.73 6.46
CA GLY A 130 1.06 -1.40 7.00
C GLY A 130 1.07 -0.16 7.90
N SER A 131 2.26 0.27 8.32
CA SER A 131 2.40 1.42 9.23
C SER A 131 3.67 2.21 8.92
N SER A 132 3.53 3.49 8.57
CA SER A 132 4.67 4.37 8.27
C SER A 132 5.38 4.92 9.53
N ALA A 133 4.75 4.81 10.69
CA ALA A 133 5.33 5.13 11.99
C ALA A 133 4.54 4.40 13.10
N SER A 134 5.05 4.42 14.34
CA SER A 134 4.33 3.94 15.51
C SER A 134 3.31 4.97 16.03
N ASP A 135 3.63 6.26 15.93
CA ASP A 135 2.70 7.34 16.25
C ASP A 135 1.72 7.59 15.10
N ARG A 136 0.44 7.77 15.42
CA ARG A 136 -0.63 7.96 14.44
C ARG A 136 -0.47 9.26 13.63
N VAL A 137 -0.15 10.37 14.28
CA VAL A 137 -0.03 11.68 13.61
C VAL A 137 1.22 11.66 12.74
N GLU A 138 2.34 11.13 13.26
CA GLU A 138 3.55 10.91 12.48
C GLU A 138 3.28 10.03 11.25
N ALA A 139 2.56 8.92 11.44
CA ALA A 139 2.19 8.02 10.35
C ALA A 139 1.33 8.75 9.32
N MET A 140 0.32 9.52 9.73
CA MET A 140 -0.55 10.27 8.82
C MET A 140 0.21 11.36 8.03
N VAL A 141 1.20 12.03 8.62
CA VAL A 141 2.07 12.97 7.90
C VAL A 141 2.90 12.23 6.85
N LYS A 142 3.54 11.11 7.20
CA LYS A 142 4.31 10.28 6.24
C LYS A 142 3.41 9.67 5.16
N ASN A 143 2.19 9.27 5.50
CA ASN A 143 1.17 8.81 4.57
C ASN A 143 0.86 9.88 3.52
N ALA A 144 0.73 11.15 3.94
CA ALA A 144 0.52 12.26 3.01
C ALA A 144 1.65 12.36 1.97
N LEU A 145 2.91 12.25 2.40
CA LEU A 145 4.08 12.27 1.51
C LEU A 145 4.04 11.09 0.51
N ALA A 146 3.73 9.88 0.99
CA ALA A 146 3.57 8.69 0.15
C ALA A 146 2.41 8.85 -0.86
N GLY A 147 1.32 9.49 -0.45
CA GLY A 147 0.17 9.80 -1.29
C GLY A 147 0.50 10.80 -2.40
N LEU A 148 1.19 11.90 -2.08
CA LEU A 148 1.67 12.88 -3.05
C LEU A 148 2.64 12.25 -4.07
N ALA A 149 3.57 11.41 -3.61
CA ALA A 149 4.48 10.66 -4.48
C ALA A 149 3.73 9.70 -5.42
N SER A 150 2.73 8.99 -4.89
CA SER A 150 1.85 8.10 -5.67
C SER A 150 1.08 8.85 -6.74
N ALA A 151 0.45 9.98 -6.41
CA ALA A 151 -0.25 10.81 -7.38
C ALA A 151 0.70 11.34 -8.47
N GLY A 152 1.90 11.80 -8.08
CA GLY A 152 2.92 12.23 -9.02
C GLY A 152 3.43 11.10 -9.93
N ALA A 153 3.49 9.85 -9.45
CA ALA A 153 3.85 8.68 -10.27
C ALA A 153 2.73 8.32 -11.26
N LEU A 154 1.49 8.62 -10.92
CA LEU A 154 0.34 8.49 -11.83
C LEU A 154 0.21 9.64 -12.84
N GLY A 155 1.10 10.62 -12.80
CA GLY A 155 1.10 11.77 -13.71
C GLY A 155 0.09 12.85 -13.34
N ILE A 156 -0.36 12.90 -12.08
CA ILE A 156 -1.14 14.02 -11.56
C ILE A 156 -0.15 15.11 -11.14
N ASP A 157 -0.09 16.18 -11.94
CA ASP A 157 0.69 17.37 -11.64
C ASP A 157 -0.03 18.18 -10.55
N GLU A 158 0.71 18.61 -9.52
CA GLU A 158 0.19 19.37 -8.36
C GLU A 158 -1.09 18.74 -7.73
N PRO A 159 -1.00 17.49 -7.22
CA PRO A 159 -2.15 16.76 -6.70
C PRO A 159 -2.77 17.46 -5.48
N GLU A 160 -4.10 17.47 -5.42
CA GLU A 160 -4.85 18.05 -4.32
C GLU A 160 -4.98 17.06 -3.15
N LEU A 161 -4.47 17.48 -1.99
CA LEU A 161 -4.43 16.69 -0.76
C LEU A 161 -5.60 17.03 0.17
N GLY A 162 -6.40 16.03 0.52
CA GLY A 162 -7.43 16.09 1.55
C GLY A 162 -7.05 15.28 2.79
N ILE A 163 -7.53 15.68 3.96
CA ILE A 163 -7.31 14.94 5.22
C ILE A 163 -8.65 14.49 5.74
N LEU A 164 -8.89 13.17 5.81
CA LEU A 164 -10.16 12.66 6.32
C LEU A 164 -10.32 13.02 7.79
N ASN A 165 -11.53 13.43 8.19
CA ASN A 165 -11.87 13.78 9.56
C ASN A 165 -11.92 12.55 10.49
N VAL A 166 -10.75 12.02 10.83
CA VAL A 166 -10.51 10.96 11.81
C VAL A 166 -9.71 11.48 12.99
N GLU A 167 -9.47 10.64 14.00
CA GLU A 167 -8.60 10.97 15.11
C GLU A 167 -7.20 11.36 14.62
N GLY A 168 -6.64 12.45 15.16
CA GLY A 168 -5.34 12.99 14.73
C GLY A 168 -5.39 13.88 13.47
N ALA A 169 -6.52 13.98 12.77
CA ALA A 169 -6.63 14.76 11.52
C ALA A 169 -6.25 16.23 11.68
N ARG A 170 -6.66 16.89 12.78
CA ARG A 170 -6.34 18.31 13.03
C ARG A 170 -4.86 18.55 13.34
N LYS A 171 -4.23 17.67 14.12
CA LYS A 171 -2.79 17.72 14.38
C LYS A 171 -2.00 17.46 13.09
N THR A 172 -2.45 16.49 12.29
CA THR A 172 -1.88 16.21 10.97
C THR A 172 -2.00 17.42 10.04
N GLU A 173 -3.18 18.06 9.98
CA GLU A 173 -3.41 19.30 9.21
C GLU A 173 -2.42 20.40 9.61
N GLN A 174 -2.23 20.62 10.91
CA GLN A 174 -1.29 21.63 11.43
C GLN A 174 0.15 21.35 10.99
N LYS A 175 0.65 20.12 11.17
CA LYS A 175 2.02 19.74 10.78
C LYS A 175 2.25 19.82 9.27
N LEU A 176 1.25 19.44 8.46
CA LEU A 176 1.34 19.56 7.00
C LEU A 176 1.29 21.03 6.55
N LEU A 177 0.53 21.90 7.24
CA LEU A 177 0.55 23.34 6.99
C LEU A 177 1.91 23.94 7.31
N GLU A 178 2.53 23.54 8.42
CA GLU A 178 3.86 24.01 8.79
C GLU A 178 4.93 23.58 7.77
N LEU A 179 4.88 22.32 7.32
CA LEU A 179 5.73 21.85 6.21
C LEU A 179 5.49 22.67 4.92
N GLN A 180 4.24 22.99 4.61
CA GLN A 180 3.89 23.83 3.46
C GLN A 180 4.47 25.24 3.59
N GLU A 181 4.34 25.86 4.77
CA GLU A 181 4.89 27.19 5.08
C GLU A 181 6.42 27.21 5.02
N ASN A 182 7.07 26.10 5.39
CA ASN A 182 8.51 25.89 5.31
C ASN A 182 8.99 25.52 3.88
N GLY A 183 8.10 25.46 2.90
CA GLY A 183 8.44 25.36 1.48
C GLY A 183 8.15 24.02 0.81
N LEU A 184 7.50 23.07 1.50
CA LEU A 184 7.03 21.84 0.86
C LEU A 184 5.84 22.14 -0.07
N GLY A 185 5.91 21.69 -1.32
CA GLY A 185 4.87 21.89 -2.33
C GLY A 185 3.62 21.06 -2.07
N ILE A 186 2.77 21.48 -1.13
CA ILE A 186 1.45 20.87 -0.87
C ILE A 186 0.36 21.75 -1.48
N LYS A 187 -0.54 21.16 -2.25
CA LYS A 187 -1.80 21.81 -2.65
C LYS A 187 -2.93 21.13 -1.89
N PHE A 188 -3.59 21.86 -1.00
CA PHE A 188 -4.71 21.29 -0.26
C PHE A 188 -6.01 21.36 -1.08
N ALA A 189 -6.76 20.26 -1.10
CA ALA A 189 -8.13 20.24 -1.56
C ALA A 189 -9.05 21.01 -0.59
N GLU A 190 -10.20 21.43 -1.09
CA GLU A 190 -11.26 22.06 -0.30
C GLU A 190 -12.50 21.16 -0.25
N SER A 191 -13.03 20.93 0.95
CA SER A 191 -14.26 20.16 1.14
C SER A 191 -15.42 20.80 0.39
N ALA A 192 -16.28 19.97 -0.21
CA ALA A 192 -17.43 20.42 -1.00
C ALA A 192 -18.57 21.07 -0.15
N ARG A 193 -18.30 21.37 1.12
CA ARG A 193 -19.25 22.02 2.03
C ARG A 193 -19.27 23.53 1.80
N GLY A 194 -20.38 24.16 2.17
CA GLY A 194 -20.51 25.62 2.09
C GLY A 194 -19.57 26.41 3.00
N ASP A 195 -18.96 25.79 4.01
CA ASP A 195 -17.92 26.36 4.88
C ASP A 195 -16.49 25.95 4.49
N GLY A 196 -16.32 25.11 3.46
CA GLY A 196 -15.01 24.69 2.94
C GLY A 196 -14.13 23.96 3.96
N GLY A 197 -12.81 24.07 3.76
CA GLY A 197 -11.77 23.56 4.65
C GLY A 197 -11.06 22.30 4.15
N ARG A 198 -9.88 22.01 4.75
CA ARG A 198 -8.96 20.94 4.32
C ARG A 198 -9.28 19.58 4.96
N VAL A 199 -10.03 19.61 6.07
CA VAL A 199 -10.51 18.40 6.75
C VAL A 199 -11.81 17.94 6.10
N MET A 200 -11.72 16.77 5.47
CA MET A 200 -12.71 16.17 4.59
C MET A 200 -13.69 15.27 5.35
N ARG A 201 -14.89 15.09 4.77
CA ARG A 201 -15.95 14.24 5.34
C ARG A 201 -16.27 13.04 4.45
N GLY A 202 -17.17 12.19 4.94
CA GLY A 202 -17.72 11.07 4.17
C GLY A 202 -18.30 11.48 2.81
N ASN A 203 -18.87 12.68 2.67
CA ASN A 203 -19.38 13.15 1.38
C ASN A 203 -18.25 13.39 0.37
N ASP A 204 -17.11 13.93 0.82
CA ASP A 204 -15.96 14.19 -0.04
C ASP A 204 -15.35 12.88 -0.55
N LEU A 205 -15.37 11.84 0.27
CA LEU A 205 -15.01 10.47 -0.13
C LEU A 205 -15.92 9.92 -1.25
N LEU A 206 -17.22 10.21 -1.20
CA LEU A 206 -18.18 9.74 -2.21
C LEU A 206 -18.07 10.54 -3.52
N LEU A 207 -17.79 11.84 -3.41
CA LEU A 207 -17.62 12.76 -4.53
C LEU A 207 -16.25 12.63 -5.20
N GLY A 208 -15.21 12.22 -4.47
CA GLY A 208 -13.83 12.29 -4.94
C GLY A 208 -13.31 13.72 -4.98
N SER A 209 -13.53 14.50 -3.91
CA SER A 209 -13.19 15.93 -3.84
C SER A 209 -11.68 16.24 -3.79
N CYS A 210 -10.81 15.24 -3.85
CA CYS A 210 -9.35 15.39 -3.82
C CYS A 210 -8.68 14.24 -4.57
N ASP A 211 -7.43 14.42 -4.99
CA ASP A 211 -6.63 13.37 -5.62
C ASP A 211 -6.10 12.37 -4.58
N VAL A 212 -5.72 12.88 -3.40
CA VAL A 212 -5.13 12.09 -2.30
C VAL A 212 -5.91 12.35 -1.02
N MET A 213 -6.53 11.31 -0.46
CA MET A 213 -7.20 11.34 0.84
C MET A 213 -6.32 10.69 1.91
N VAL A 214 -5.87 11.49 2.88
CA VAL A 214 -5.06 11.02 4.01
C VAL A 214 -5.93 10.51 5.16
N CYS A 215 -5.64 9.33 5.68
CA CYS A 215 -6.25 8.76 6.87
C CYS A 215 -5.28 7.81 7.60
N ASP A 216 -5.67 7.31 8.77
CA ASP A 216 -5.00 6.19 9.40
C ASP A 216 -5.22 4.88 8.61
N THR A 217 -4.31 3.92 8.76
CA THR A 217 -4.31 2.66 8.01
C THR A 217 -5.61 1.87 8.18
N LEU A 218 -6.20 1.83 9.38
CA LEU A 218 -7.40 1.02 9.60
C LEU A 218 -8.61 1.61 8.92
N THR A 219 -8.77 2.93 9.03
CA THR A 219 -9.79 3.65 8.28
C THR A 219 -9.59 3.41 6.78
N GLY A 220 -8.37 3.55 6.27
CA GLY A 220 -8.08 3.31 4.86
C GLY A 220 -8.39 1.89 4.41
N ASN A 221 -8.06 0.87 5.22
CA ASN A 221 -8.40 -0.52 4.95
C ASN A 221 -9.92 -0.73 4.83
N LEU A 222 -10.68 -0.15 5.76
CA LEU A 222 -12.14 -0.20 5.73
C LEU A 222 -12.69 0.48 4.48
N LEU A 223 -12.15 1.65 4.12
CA LEU A 223 -12.55 2.38 2.93
C LEU A 223 -12.28 1.57 1.66
N MET A 224 -11.11 0.93 1.54
CA MET A 224 -10.80 0.05 0.41
C MET A 224 -11.86 -1.04 0.24
N LYS A 225 -12.26 -1.71 1.32
CA LYS A 225 -13.31 -2.74 1.31
C LYS A 225 -14.67 -2.16 0.91
N LEU A 226 -15.06 -1.03 1.49
CA LEU A 226 -16.33 -0.38 1.18
C LEU A 226 -16.42 0.04 -0.29
N PHE A 227 -15.38 0.69 -0.83
CA PHE A 227 -15.38 1.16 -2.21
C PHE A 227 -15.34 0.02 -3.22
N SER A 228 -14.57 -1.03 -2.93
CA SER A 228 -14.30 -2.10 -3.88
C SER A 228 -15.34 -3.22 -3.87
N ALA A 229 -15.97 -3.50 -2.72
CA ALA A 229 -16.93 -4.59 -2.57
C ALA A 229 -18.41 -4.17 -2.60
N ARG A 230 -18.71 -2.87 -2.79
CA ARG A 230 -20.07 -2.31 -2.77
C ARG A 230 -21.06 -3.02 -3.70
N GLU A 231 -20.61 -3.44 -4.88
CA GLU A 231 -21.42 -4.14 -5.88
C GLU A 231 -21.31 -5.67 -5.79
N GLY A 232 -20.34 -6.17 -5.03
CA GLY A 232 -20.08 -7.60 -4.85
C GLY A 232 -20.73 -8.20 -3.61
N GLY A 233 -21.64 -7.46 -2.95
CA GLY A 233 -22.33 -7.91 -1.74
C GLY A 233 -21.42 -8.07 -0.53
N GLY A 234 -20.27 -7.38 -0.49
CA GLY A 234 -19.30 -7.44 0.61
C GLY A 234 -18.36 -8.65 0.60
N ASN A 235 -18.68 -9.71 -0.14
CA ASN A 235 -17.89 -10.94 -0.17
C ASN A 235 -16.92 -11.03 -1.35
N ARG A 236 -16.94 -10.04 -2.24
CA ARG A 236 -16.07 -9.97 -3.42
C ARG A 236 -15.83 -8.52 -3.78
N GLU A 237 -14.57 -8.16 -3.95
CA GLU A 237 -14.20 -6.86 -4.48
C GLU A 237 -14.28 -6.90 -6.01
N VAL A 238 -15.03 -5.98 -6.61
CA VAL A 238 -15.38 -6.00 -8.03
C VAL A 238 -15.01 -4.71 -8.78
N VAL A 239 -14.63 -3.66 -8.05
CA VAL A 239 -14.26 -2.34 -8.61
C VAL A 239 -13.01 -1.81 -7.89
N GLY A 240 -12.11 -1.14 -8.62
CA GLY A 240 -10.92 -0.49 -8.05
C GLY A 240 -9.60 -1.17 -8.44
N PHE A 241 -8.53 -0.81 -7.72
CA PHE A 241 -7.14 -1.08 -8.13
C PHE A 241 -6.31 -1.75 -7.03
N GLY A 242 -6.97 -2.41 -6.08
CA GLY A 242 -6.30 -3.01 -4.91
C GLY A 242 -5.80 -1.96 -3.92
N TYR A 243 -5.09 -2.45 -2.89
CA TYR A 243 -4.62 -1.69 -1.73
C TYR A 243 -3.32 -0.91 -2.05
N GLY A 244 -2.78 -1.10 -3.25
CA GLY A 244 -1.70 -0.29 -3.80
C GLY A 244 -0.31 -0.72 -3.36
N PRO A 245 0.73 -0.01 -3.87
CA PRO A 245 2.12 -0.31 -3.57
C PRO A 245 2.45 0.02 -2.12
N GLY A 246 3.26 -0.82 -1.46
CA GLY A 246 3.94 -0.45 -0.23
C GLY A 246 4.97 0.65 -0.52
N ILE A 247 4.98 1.69 0.31
CA ILE A 247 5.89 2.83 0.18
C ILE A 247 6.51 3.10 1.55
N GLY A 248 7.84 3.05 1.60
CA GLY A 248 8.65 3.35 2.77
C GLY A 248 10.07 3.76 2.35
N GLU A 249 10.81 4.33 3.27
CA GLU A 249 12.20 4.77 3.04
C GLU A 249 13.12 3.56 2.79
N GLY A 250 14.01 3.68 1.79
CA GLY A 250 14.97 2.62 1.46
C GLY A 250 14.37 1.36 0.82
N GLN A 251 13.14 1.44 0.31
CA GLN A 251 12.49 0.29 -0.34
C GLN A 251 13.01 0.09 -1.77
N ASP A 252 13.44 -1.12 -2.10
CA ASP A 252 14.08 -1.44 -3.40
C ASP A 252 13.10 -1.98 -4.47
N GLY A 253 11.85 -2.30 -4.10
CA GLY A 253 10.87 -2.91 -5.01
C GLY A 253 9.45 -2.38 -4.86
N ILE A 254 8.68 -2.39 -5.95
CA ILE A 254 7.27 -2.00 -5.95
C ILE A 254 6.39 -3.24 -5.86
N ILE A 255 5.83 -3.48 -4.68
CA ILE A 255 4.95 -4.60 -4.38
C ILE A 255 3.58 -4.05 -4.01
N GLY A 256 2.55 -4.44 -4.76
CA GLY A 256 1.16 -4.09 -4.53
C GLY A 256 0.38 -5.16 -3.79
N ILE A 257 -0.57 -4.74 -2.97
CA ILE A 257 -1.44 -5.65 -2.22
C ILE A 257 -2.84 -5.72 -2.85
N ILE A 258 -3.36 -6.95 -2.93
CA ILE A 258 -4.78 -7.23 -3.15
C ILE A 258 -5.35 -8.05 -1.99
N SER A 259 -6.65 -7.97 -1.79
CA SER A 259 -7.37 -8.81 -0.83
C SER A 259 -7.51 -10.23 -1.37
N ARG A 260 -7.65 -11.21 -0.46
CA ARG A 260 -8.06 -12.57 -0.84
C ARG A 260 -9.42 -12.62 -1.52
N ALA A 261 -10.27 -11.64 -1.23
CA ALA A 261 -11.59 -11.45 -1.83
C ALA A 261 -11.58 -10.61 -3.12
N SER A 262 -10.39 -10.24 -3.65
CA SER A 262 -10.31 -9.46 -4.88
C SER A 262 -10.75 -10.30 -6.09
N GLY A 263 -11.74 -9.80 -6.82
CA GLY A 263 -12.14 -10.34 -8.12
C GLY A 263 -11.26 -9.86 -9.26
N ALA A 264 -11.40 -10.49 -10.42
CA ALA A 264 -10.54 -10.31 -11.59
C ALA A 264 -10.48 -8.85 -12.08
N ALA A 265 -11.56 -8.08 -11.92
CA ALA A 265 -11.56 -6.66 -12.26
C ALA A 265 -10.61 -5.85 -11.36
N VAL A 266 -10.63 -6.10 -10.04
CA VAL A 266 -9.73 -5.47 -9.07
C VAL A 266 -8.30 -5.93 -9.27
N ILE A 267 -8.09 -7.23 -9.53
CA ILE A 267 -6.76 -7.79 -9.82
C ILE A 267 -6.16 -7.14 -11.08
N SER A 268 -6.96 -7.00 -12.14
CA SER A 268 -6.56 -6.31 -13.37
C SER A 268 -6.22 -4.83 -13.10
N GLY A 269 -7.03 -4.15 -12.28
CA GLY A 269 -6.75 -2.78 -11.84
C GLY A 269 -5.46 -2.68 -11.03
N ALA A 270 -5.21 -3.61 -10.11
CA ALA A 270 -4.00 -3.63 -9.30
C ALA A 270 -2.73 -3.83 -10.14
N ILE A 271 -2.76 -4.77 -11.09
CA ILE A 271 -1.65 -4.95 -12.05
C ILE A 271 -1.39 -3.66 -12.83
N LYS A 272 -2.45 -3.02 -13.32
CA LYS A 272 -2.34 -1.73 -14.01
C LYS A 272 -1.71 -0.65 -13.12
N TYR A 273 -2.21 -0.50 -11.89
CA TYR A 273 -1.74 0.53 -10.97
C TYR A 273 -0.27 0.33 -10.60
N ILE A 274 0.14 -0.90 -10.31
CA ILE A 274 1.54 -1.19 -9.97
C ILE A 274 2.47 -0.98 -11.17
N ALA A 275 2.04 -1.33 -12.38
CA ALA A 275 2.80 -1.00 -13.58
C ALA A 275 2.89 0.52 -13.83
N GLU A 276 1.82 1.28 -13.58
CA GLU A 276 1.84 2.75 -13.66
C GLU A 276 2.78 3.36 -12.62
N ALA A 277 2.77 2.86 -11.38
CA ALA A 277 3.69 3.28 -10.33
C ALA A 277 5.15 3.02 -10.70
N LYS A 278 5.45 1.84 -11.28
CA LYS A 278 6.79 1.52 -11.80
C LYS A 278 7.19 2.45 -12.93
N ARG A 279 6.33 2.62 -13.93
CA ARG A 279 6.57 3.50 -15.08
C ARG A 279 6.76 4.96 -14.69
N GLY A 280 6.07 5.39 -13.64
CA GLY A 280 6.12 6.74 -13.08
C GLY A 280 7.25 6.97 -12.09
N ASN A 281 8.16 6.00 -11.91
CA ASN A 281 9.28 6.07 -10.98
C ASN A 281 8.84 6.40 -9.54
N LEU A 282 7.83 5.70 -9.02
CA LEU A 282 7.25 5.95 -7.70
C LEU A 282 8.30 6.08 -6.57
N LEU A 283 9.26 5.16 -6.51
CA LEU A 283 10.27 5.15 -5.43
C LEU A 283 11.16 6.40 -5.50
N GLU A 284 11.60 6.81 -6.70
CA GLU A 284 12.38 8.04 -6.88
C GLU A 284 11.58 9.30 -6.50
N LYS A 285 10.28 9.32 -6.84
CA LYS A 285 9.38 10.43 -6.47
C LYS A 285 9.14 10.47 -4.97
N TYR A 286 9.01 9.33 -4.32
CA TYR A 286 8.86 9.27 -2.87
C TYR A 286 10.12 9.79 -2.17
N GLU A 287 11.30 9.35 -2.60
CA GLU A 287 12.57 9.84 -2.05
C GLU A 287 12.71 11.36 -2.24
N LYS A 288 12.33 11.88 -3.41
CA LYS A 288 12.32 13.32 -3.67
C LYS A 288 11.38 14.07 -2.73
N VAL A 289 10.12 13.64 -2.60
CA VAL A 289 9.13 14.29 -1.71
C VAL A 289 9.58 14.20 -0.26
N LEU A 290 10.16 13.07 0.16
CA LEU A 290 10.71 12.90 1.50
C LEU A 290 11.85 13.88 1.75
N GLN A 291 12.81 14.00 0.83
CA GLN A 291 13.93 14.94 0.95
C GLN A 291 13.47 16.41 0.96
N GLU A 292 12.45 16.76 0.17
CA GLU A 292 11.83 18.08 0.21
C GLU A 292 11.18 18.35 1.58
N ALA A 293 10.47 17.36 2.14
CA ALA A 293 9.88 17.46 3.47
C ALA A 293 10.95 17.60 4.57
N ARG A 294 12.05 16.84 4.50
CA ARG A 294 13.21 16.97 5.40
C ARG A 294 13.81 18.37 5.35
N THR A 295 13.96 18.92 4.14
CA THR A 295 14.44 20.30 3.94
C THR A 295 13.48 21.32 4.57
N ALA A 296 12.18 21.02 4.58
CA ALA A 296 11.13 21.81 5.24
C ALA A 296 10.99 21.55 6.76
N GLY A 297 11.91 20.78 7.38
CA GLY A 297 11.95 20.57 8.84
C GLY A 297 11.10 19.40 9.35
N LEU A 298 10.82 18.38 8.51
CA LEU A 298 10.01 17.22 8.89
C LEU A 298 10.40 16.60 10.24
N GLU A 299 11.69 16.36 10.47
CA GLU A 299 12.19 15.74 11.70
C GLU A 299 11.84 16.57 12.95
N ASP A 300 12.04 17.88 12.88
CA ASP A 300 11.78 18.79 14.00
C ASP A 300 10.27 18.88 14.29
N ILE A 301 9.45 19.06 13.25
CA ILE A 301 7.99 19.14 13.35
C ILE A 301 7.39 17.86 13.95
N LEU A 302 7.95 16.69 13.61
CA LEU A 302 7.49 15.42 14.15
C LEU A 302 7.97 15.17 15.60
N ALA A 303 9.09 15.75 16.01
CA ALA A 303 9.64 15.59 17.35
C ALA A 303 8.81 16.30 18.43
N GLU A 304 8.16 17.43 18.11
CA GLU A 304 7.38 18.24 19.07
C GLU A 304 6.30 17.43 19.83
N ASP A 305 5.69 16.44 19.18
CA ASP A 305 4.63 15.62 19.79
C ASP A 305 5.20 14.49 20.67
N ARG A 306 6.48 14.12 20.50
CA ARG A 306 7.15 13.11 21.35
C ARG A 306 7.41 13.67 22.74
N ASP A 307 7.70 14.97 22.83
CA ASP A 307 7.93 15.66 24.10
C ASP A 307 6.63 15.98 24.86
N GLU A 308 5.46 15.97 24.20
CA GLU A 308 4.17 16.03 24.89
C GLU A 308 3.78 14.69 25.54
N LYS A 309 4.24 13.56 24.99
CA LYS A 309 3.95 12.20 25.51
C LYS A 309 4.83 11.80 26.70
N THR A 310 6.00 12.42 26.89
CA THR A 310 6.92 12.12 27.99
C THR A 310 6.48 12.63 29.37
N ALA A 311 5.31 13.28 29.47
CA ALA A 311 4.74 13.67 30.76
C ALA A 311 3.99 12.55 31.51
N GLY A 312 3.93 11.31 30.99
CA GLY A 312 3.12 10.25 31.62
C GLY A 312 3.48 8.77 31.40
N ASP A 313 4.35 8.40 30.46
CA ASP A 313 4.73 6.99 30.25
C ASP A 313 6.14 6.72 30.81
N GLU A 314 6.24 5.76 31.74
CA GLU A 314 7.51 5.25 32.25
C GLU A 314 8.30 4.63 31.09
N ASP A 315 9.54 5.06 30.90
CA ASP A 315 10.46 4.61 29.85
C ASP A 315 10.86 3.14 30.09
N ILE A 316 10.06 2.20 29.57
CA ILE A 316 10.29 0.76 29.69
C ILE A 316 11.26 0.34 28.59
N SER A 317 12.48 -0.04 28.99
CA SER A 317 13.50 -0.57 28.07
C SER A 317 13.01 -1.86 27.39
N ALA A 318 13.22 -1.95 26.09
CA ALA A 318 13.00 -3.18 25.33
C ALA A 318 13.91 -4.31 25.87
N PRO A 319 13.39 -5.55 26.02
CA PRO A 319 14.22 -6.73 26.28
C PRO A 319 15.03 -7.12 25.03
N PRO A 320 15.98 -8.07 25.12
CA PRO A 320 16.80 -8.48 23.99
C PRO A 320 15.96 -8.91 22.77
N GLU A 321 16.31 -8.37 21.60
CA GLU A 321 15.60 -8.59 20.34
C GLU A 321 15.54 -10.09 19.97
N LYS A 322 14.35 -10.53 19.52
CA LYS A 322 14.07 -11.89 19.05
C LYS A 322 13.30 -11.83 17.73
N ASN A 323 13.48 -12.83 16.88
CA ASN A 323 12.68 -12.95 15.66
C ASN A 323 11.21 -13.20 16.01
N THR A 324 10.32 -12.32 15.53
CA THR A 324 8.89 -12.32 15.82
C THR A 324 8.12 -13.09 14.73
N ASP A 325 7.98 -14.41 14.89
CA ASP A 325 7.34 -15.30 13.91
C ASP A 325 5.89 -15.71 14.27
N ALA A 326 5.32 -15.12 15.33
CA ALA A 326 3.95 -15.37 15.77
C ALA A 326 3.18 -14.08 16.06
N GLU A 327 1.96 -13.98 15.52
CA GLU A 327 1.05 -12.85 15.75
C GLU A 327 0.02 -13.17 16.84
N ILE A 328 -0.25 -12.21 17.72
CA ILE A 328 -1.37 -12.20 18.66
C ILE A 328 -2.32 -11.08 18.24
N ALA A 329 -3.49 -11.47 17.74
CA ALA A 329 -4.55 -10.55 17.31
C ALA A 329 -5.60 -10.34 18.43
N GLY A 330 -6.44 -9.32 18.25
CA GLY A 330 -7.54 -9.00 19.17
C GLY A 330 -7.31 -7.74 20.02
N LEU A 331 -6.22 -7.01 19.77
CA LEU A 331 -5.90 -5.78 20.49
C LEU A 331 -6.67 -4.59 19.92
N ASP A 332 -7.03 -3.67 20.82
CA ASP A 332 -7.42 -2.31 20.43
C ASP A 332 -6.19 -1.52 19.98
N VAL A 333 -6.38 -0.67 18.96
CA VAL A 333 -5.37 0.24 18.42
C VAL A 333 -4.87 1.19 19.49
N LEU A 334 -5.77 1.62 20.38
CA LEU A 334 -5.45 2.57 21.43
C LEU A 334 -4.57 1.95 22.53
N ASP A 335 -4.55 0.62 22.61
CA ASP A 335 -3.86 -0.12 23.66
C ASP A 335 -2.69 -0.96 23.14
N ILE A 336 -2.45 -1.04 21.82
CA ILE A 336 -1.38 -1.88 21.24
C ILE A 336 0.01 -1.52 21.79
N GLU A 337 0.28 -0.22 21.97
CA GLU A 337 1.56 0.25 22.48
C GLU A 337 1.72 -0.08 23.97
N LYS A 338 0.65 0.10 24.76
CA LYS A 338 0.63 -0.27 26.19
C LYS A 338 0.72 -1.78 26.38
N ALA A 339 0.12 -2.55 25.48
CA ALA A 339 0.20 -4.00 25.45
C ALA A 339 1.64 -4.45 25.17
N ARG A 340 2.30 -3.87 24.17
CA ARG A 340 3.73 -4.12 23.91
C ARG A 340 4.58 -3.80 25.14
N GLN A 341 4.41 -2.60 25.71
CA GLN A 341 5.15 -2.17 26.90
C GLN A 341 4.91 -3.10 28.09
N SER A 342 3.69 -3.60 28.29
CA SER A 342 3.39 -4.57 29.35
C SER A 342 4.11 -5.92 29.16
N LEU A 343 4.36 -6.34 27.92
CA LEU A 343 5.14 -7.53 27.62
C LEU A 343 6.63 -7.31 27.88
N TRP A 344 7.13 -6.12 27.55
CA TRP A 344 8.50 -5.72 27.87
C TRP A 344 8.75 -5.71 29.38
N GLN A 345 7.76 -5.28 30.19
CA GLN A 345 7.83 -5.36 31.66
C GLN A 345 7.97 -6.81 32.18
N GLU A 346 7.58 -7.81 31.39
CA GLU A 346 7.72 -9.24 31.71
C GLU A 346 8.93 -9.88 31.00
N ASP A 347 9.86 -9.09 30.46
CA ASP A 347 11.04 -9.55 29.71
C ASP A 347 10.69 -10.37 28.45
N ILE A 348 9.53 -10.09 27.85
CA ILE A 348 9.08 -10.68 26.58
C ILE A 348 9.28 -9.68 25.46
N TYR A 349 10.17 -9.99 24.51
CA TYR A 349 10.35 -9.16 23.32
C TYR A 349 9.12 -9.24 22.43
N ALA A 350 8.63 -8.07 22.06
CA ALA A 350 7.40 -7.90 21.33
C ALA A 350 7.49 -6.65 20.45
N GLU A 351 6.93 -6.76 19.25
CA GLU A 351 6.79 -5.66 18.30
C GLU A 351 5.30 -5.41 18.02
N THR A 352 4.95 -4.18 17.68
CA THR A 352 3.59 -3.85 17.23
C THR A 352 3.51 -4.01 15.72
N GLY A 353 2.36 -4.50 15.23
CA GLY A 353 2.11 -4.70 13.83
C GLY A 353 0.64 -4.50 13.47
N MET A 354 0.36 -4.50 12.17
CA MET A 354 -0.99 -4.38 11.63
C MET A 354 -1.32 -5.60 10.80
N GLY A 355 -2.06 -6.53 11.40
CA GLY A 355 -2.50 -7.77 10.75
C GLY A 355 -3.77 -7.58 9.91
N CYS A 356 -4.20 -8.64 9.25
CA CYS A 356 -5.37 -8.62 8.35
C CYS A 356 -6.71 -8.27 9.02
N SER A 357 -6.79 -8.45 10.36
CA SER A 357 -8.02 -8.26 11.16
C SER A 357 -7.93 -7.09 12.14
N GLY A 358 -6.82 -6.35 12.15
CA GLY A 358 -6.59 -5.26 13.11
C GLY A 358 -5.17 -5.28 13.71
N PRO A 359 -4.96 -4.48 14.76
CA PRO A 359 -3.69 -4.42 15.50
C PRO A 359 -3.27 -5.79 16.02
N VAL A 360 -2.00 -6.12 15.86
CA VAL A 360 -1.39 -7.36 16.36
C VAL A 360 -0.12 -7.05 17.14
N VAL A 361 0.19 -7.89 18.12
CA VAL A 361 1.52 -7.93 18.72
C VAL A 361 2.26 -9.13 18.18
N MET A 362 3.45 -8.90 17.63
CA MET A 362 4.33 -9.93 17.09
C MET A 362 5.35 -10.33 18.16
N VAL A 363 5.46 -11.63 18.42
CA VAL A 363 6.36 -12.21 19.44
C VAL A 363 7.06 -13.44 18.86
N ALA A 364 8.15 -13.86 19.50
CA ALA A 364 8.75 -15.15 19.18
C ALA A 364 7.77 -16.29 19.49
N ARG A 365 7.73 -17.33 18.66
CA ARG A 365 6.78 -18.43 18.78
C ARG A 365 6.86 -19.18 20.10
N GLU A 366 8.03 -19.25 20.72
CA GLU A 366 8.22 -19.80 22.07
C GLU A 366 7.52 -18.96 23.16
N ASP A 367 7.41 -17.65 22.97
CA ASP A 367 6.85 -16.71 23.94
C ASP A 367 5.33 -16.50 23.75
N GLN A 368 4.78 -16.91 22.60
CA GLN A 368 3.37 -16.69 22.23
C GLN A 368 2.37 -17.08 23.32
N LYS A 369 2.58 -18.21 24.00
CA LYS A 369 1.67 -18.68 25.05
C LYS A 369 1.75 -17.81 26.31
N ALA A 370 2.95 -17.38 26.70
CA ALA A 370 3.16 -16.53 27.86
C ALA A 370 2.62 -15.11 27.59
N ALA A 371 2.96 -14.55 26.43
CA ALA A 371 2.49 -13.25 25.97
C ALA A 371 0.96 -13.19 25.94
N ARG A 372 0.30 -14.18 25.31
CA ARG A 372 -1.17 -14.24 25.26
C ARG A 372 -1.80 -14.28 26.65
N SER A 373 -1.27 -15.10 27.56
CA SER A 373 -1.80 -15.18 28.93
C SER A 373 -1.61 -13.86 29.71
N HIS A 374 -0.52 -13.14 29.47
CA HIS A 374 -0.30 -11.83 30.09
C HIS A 374 -1.30 -10.79 29.56
N LEU A 375 -1.46 -10.73 28.25
CA LEU A 375 -2.39 -9.80 27.59
C LEU A 375 -3.84 -10.04 28.01
N GLU A 376 -4.28 -11.30 28.11
CA GLU A 376 -5.62 -11.68 28.63
C GLU A 376 -5.80 -11.21 30.08
N LYS A 377 -4.79 -11.38 30.94
CA LYS A 377 -4.85 -10.93 32.35
C LYS A 377 -4.92 -9.41 32.49
N LYS A 378 -4.26 -8.67 31.60
CA LYS A 378 -4.27 -7.20 31.57
C LYS A 378 -5.52 -6.63 30.88
N GLY A 379 -6.32 -7.49 30.23
CA GLY A 379 -7.54 -7.09 29.54
C GLY A 379 -7.29 -6.44 28.17
N TYR A 380 -6.15 -6.71 27.55
CA TYR A 380 -5.81 -6.19 26.21
C TYR A 380 -6.37 -7.04 25.06
N ILE A 381 -6.75 -8.30 25.33
CA ILE A 381 -7.35 -9.26 24.37
C ILE A 381 -8.44 -10.10 25.02
#